data_AF-A0A7Y5L2J6-F1
#
_entry.id   AF-A0A7Y5L2J6-F1
#
_cell.length_a   1.000
_cell.length_b   1.000
_cell.length_c   1.000
_cell.angle_alpha   90.00
_cell.angle_beta   90.00
_cell.angle_gamma   90.00
#
_symmetry.space_group_name_H-M   'P 1'
#
loop_
_entity.id
_entity.type
_entity.pdbx_description
1 polymer ?
#
loop_
_entity_poly.entity_id
_entity_poly.type
_entity_poly.pdbx_seq_one_letter_code
_entity_poly.pdbx_strand_id
1 'polypeptide(L)'
;MAYFSFSMNCFKILISFLVLYFTSVSGQNKEFLLVNAPEKLVIYNQFEQTMTETAKKRLGENTPFMITDLRGFLSDGLTPVIEAVYLKEKLFILRDEKGNPAISGKAAVKKTGSVTPYNNQGVIKNDCKGETFSGKKINLKKGERVIASFIDGDKIYAGVTTGSNLIFLFVSKKEFAEENDGRTAGTKLKSFSQDHFKKVNELSARYNKIFIAVYKFAGNEFGKEKPAPEITVTSSSGEIKVRIKNYDDAHRRSLEEFYTAAENILSDCDYIKSGNIENISFRIKK
;
A
#
# COMPACT_ATOMS: atom_id res chain seq x y z
N MET A 1 19.43 -41.18 23.16
CA MET A 1 18.62 -39.96 22.90
C MET A 1 19.42 -38.77 23.41
N ALA A 2 19.96 -37.95 22.51
CA ALA A 2 20.65 -36.71 22.87
C ALA A 2 19.66 -35.54 22.74
N TYR A 3 19.34 -34.88 23.84
CA TYR A 3 18.56 -33.65 23.83
C TYR A 3 19.45 -32.49 23.37
N PHE A 4 19.07 -31.87 22.26
CA PHE A 4 19.67 -30.64 21.76
C PHE A 4 19.25 -29.49 22.69
N SER A 5 20.13 -29.11 23.62
CA SER A 5 20.02 -27.88 24.42
C SER A 5 20.39 -26.68 23.57
N PHE A 6 19.47 -26.27 22.68
CA PHE A 6 19.62 -25.03 21.92
C PHE A 6 19.51 -23.84 22.88
N SER A 7 20.65 -23.18 23.13
CA SER A 7 20.76 -22.21 24.24
C SER A 7 19.83 -21.00 24.05
N MET A 8 19.15 -20.60 25.14
CA MET A 8 18.30 -19.39 25.20
C MET A 8 19.03 -18.10 24.77
N ASN A 9 20.36 -18.09 24.73
CA ASN A 9 21.15 -16.94 24.31
C ASN A 9 21.11 -16.72 22.80
N CYS A 10 21.02 -17.77 21.98
CA CYS A 10 20.87 -17.63 20.53
C CYS A 10 19.51 -17.01 20.15
N PHE A 11 18.45 -17.33 20.90
CA PHE A 11 17.11 -16.79 20.66
C PHE A 11 17.02 -15.29 20.98
N LYS A 12 17.68 -14.84 22.05
CA LYS A 12 17.76 -13.41 22.41
C LYS A 12 18.54 -12.59 21.36
N ILE A 13 19.65 -13.12 20.87
CA ILE A 13 20.45 -12.46 19.81
C ILE A 13 19.64 -12.36 18.51
N LEU A 14 18.91 -13.42 18.14
CA LEU A 14 18.04 -13.43 16.96
C LEU A 14 16.90 -12.40 17.06
N ILE A 15 16.26 -12.27 18.22
CA ILE A 15 15.21 -11.28 18.47
C ILE A 15 15.77 -9.85 18.40
N SER A 16 16.96 -9.60 18.97
CA SER A 16 17.60 -8.28 18.90
C SER A 16 17.95 -7.88 17.47
N PHE A 17 18.42 -8.82 16.63
CA PHE A 17 18.64 -8.58 15.20
C PHE A 17 17.33 -8.33 14.44
N LEU A 18 16.26 -9.04 14.80
CA LEU A 18 14.95 -8.88 14.18
C LEU A 18 14.37 -7.49 14.47
N VAL A 19 14.47 -7.00 15.71
CA VAL A 19 13.98 -5.67 16.11
C VAL A 19 14.77 -4.54 15.45
N LEU A 20 16.10 -4.69 15.29
CA LEU A 20 16.94 -3.72 14.58
C LEU A 20 16.66 -3.68 13.06
N TYR A 21 16.30 -4.81 12.44
CA TYR A 21 15.96 -4.84 11.02
C TYR A 21 14.66 -4.05 10.72
N PHE A 22 13.66 -4.14 11.61
CA PHE A 22 12.36 -3.47 11.42
C PHE A 22 12.36 -1.96 11.63
N THR A 23 13.33 -1.39 12.36
CA THR A 23 13.46 0.07 12.52
C THR A 23 14.02 0.79 11.29
N SER A 24 14.48 0.06 10.27
CA SER A 24 15.15 0.64 9.10
C SER A 24 14.21 1.05 7.95
N VAL A 25 12.92 0.69 8.01
CA VAL A 25 12.03 0.78 6.83
C VAL A 25 11.17 2.06 6.83
N SER A 26 11.11 2.81 7.93
CA SER A 26 10.28 4.02 8.04
C SER A 26 10.95 5.34 7.61
N GLY A 27 12.06 5.26 6.87
CA GLY A 27 12.84 6.44 6.43
C GLY A 27 13.28 6.39 4.97
N GLN A 28 12.63 5.57 4.14
CA GLN A 28 13.00 5.51 2.72
C GLN A 28 12.59 6.82 2.05
N ASN A 29 13.55 7.70 1.86
CA ASN A 29 13.39 8.81 0.94
C ASN A 29 12.99 8.26 -0.43
N LYS A 30 12.00 8.89 -1.05
CA LYS A 30 11.52 8.54 -2.39
C LYS A 30 11.88 9.65 -3.37
N GLU A 31 11.98 9.31 -4.63
CA GLU A 31 12.14 10.30 -5.70
C GLU A 31 10.78 10.49 -6.38
N PHE A 32 10.51 11.70 -6.82
CA PHE A 32 9.31 12.04 -7.57
C PHE A 32 9.70 12.66 -8.91
N LEU A 33 8.90 12.35 -9.94
CA LEU A 33 8.91 13.02 -11.22
C LEU A 33 7.77 14.04 -11.24
N LEU A 34 8.09 15.32 -11.36
CA LEU A 34 7.12 16.41 -11.48
C LEU A 34 7.00 16.80 -12.94
N VAL A 35 5.77 16.82 -13.47
CA VAL A 35 5.52 17.13 -14.88
C VAL A 35 4.40 18.15 -15.00
N ASN A 36 4.65 19.28 -15.68
CA ASN A 36 3.71 20.40 -15.73
C ASN A 36 2.47 20.07 -16.56
N ALA A 37 2.66 19.32 -17.64
CA ALA A 37 1.66 18.90 -18.60
C ALA A 37 1.77 17.38 -18.82
N PRO A 38 1.32 16.56 -17.85
CA PRO A 38 1.46 15.10 -17.90
C PRO A 38 0.71 14.48 -19.07
N GLU A 39 -0.27 15.16 -19.65
CA GLU A 39 -0.97 14.69 -20.86
C GLU A 39 -0.06 14.63 -22.09
N LYS A 40 1.09 15.31 -22.05
CA LYS A 40 2.12 15.23 -23.09
C LYS A 40 3.03 14.01 -22.92
N LEU A 41 2.92 13.25 -21.84
CA LEU A 41 3.67 12.02 -21.68
C LEU A 41 3.03 10.87 -22.47
N VAL A 42 3.86 9.92 -22.88
CA VAL A 42 3.40 8.58 -23.26
C VAL A 42 3.41 7.72 -21.99
N ILE A 43 2.21 7.42 -21.48
CA ILE A 43 2.01 6.67 -20.23
C ILE A 43 1.20 5.43 -20.52
N TYR A 44 1.61 4.30 -19.96
CA TYR A 44 0.83 3.07 -19.90
C TYR A 44 0.25 2.89 -18.50
N ASN A 45 -0.96 2.35 -18.44
CA ASN A 45 -1.62 2.01 -17.19
C ASN A 45 -1.02 0.73 -16.56
N GLN A 46 -1.54 0.30 -15.41
CA GLN A 46 -1.09 -0.92 -14.73
C GLN A 46 -1.22 -2.22 -15.53
N PHE A 47 -1.99 -2.21 -16.62
CA PHE A 47 -2.16 -3.33 -17.56
C PHE A 47 -1.29 -3.18 -18.81
N GLU A 48 -0.33 -2.26 -18.79
CA GLU A 48 0.59 -1.94 -19.89
C GLU A 48 -0.11 -1.48 -21.17
N GLN A 49 -1.32 -0.94 -21.04
CA GLN A 49 -2.05 -0.33 -22.15
C GLN A 49 -1.87 1.18 -22.14
N THR A 50 -1.68 1.78 -23.33
CA THR A 50 -1.57 3.23 -23.48
C THR A 50 -2.76 3.93 -22.83
N MET A 51 -2.48 4.88 -21.94
CA MET A 51 -3.52 5.68 -21.28
C MET A 51 -4.27 6.52 -22.31
N THR A 52 -5.60 6.53 -22.18
CA THR A 52 -6.46 7.37 -23.02
C THR A 52 -6.28 8.85 -22.69
N GLU A 53 -6.54 9.73 -23.67
CA GLU A 53 -6.45 11.18 -23.48
C GLU A 53 -7.35 11.69 -22.35
N THR A 54 -8.53 11.10 -22.18
CA THR A 54 -9.43 11.42 -21.06
C THR A 54 -8.82 11.06 -19.71
N ALA A 55 -8.14 9.91 -19.61
CA ALA A 55 -7.45 9.52 -18.37
C ALA A 55 -6.26 10.43 -18.09
N LYS A 56 -5.48 10.78 -19.13
CA LYS A 56 -4.35 11.71 -19.00
C LYS A 56 -4.78 13.10 -18.53
N LYS A 57 -5.88 13.64 -19.07
CA LYS A 57 -6.43 14.94 -18.63
C LYS A 57 -6.80 14.97 -17.14
N ARG A 58 -7.15 13.82 -16.54
CA ARG A 58 -7.48 13.72 -15.10
C ARG A 58 -6.26 13.77 -14.19
N LEU A 59 -5.04 13.61 -14.72
CA LEU A 59 -3.81 13.70 -13.92
C LEU A 59 -3.62 15.12 -13.35
N GLY A 60 -4.15 16.14 -14.01
CA GLY A 60 -4.04 17.54 -13.61
C GLY A 60 -2.71 18.18 -14.02
N GLU A 61 -2.55 19.47 -13.72
CA GLU A 61 -1.28 20.15 -14.01
C GLU A 61 -0.28 19.92 -12.86
N ASN A 62 1.01 19.85 -13.22
CA ASN A 62 2.12 19.72 -12.28
C ASN A 62 2.11 18.41 -11.46
N THR A 63 1.54 17.34 -12.00
CA THR A 63 1.36 16.06 -11.31
C THR A 63 2.68 15.46 -10.79
N PRO A 64 2.73 15.02 -9.52
CA PRO A 64 3.84 14.26 -8.97
C PRO A 64 3.65 12.76 -9.19
N PHE A 65 4.63 12.11 -9.81
CA PHE A 65 4.69 10.65 -9.92
C PHE A 65 5.78 10.11 -9.00
N MET A 66 5.43 9.26 -8.04
CA MET A 66 6.42 8.64 -7.14
C MET A 66 7.17 7.55 -7.91
N ILE A 67 8.47 7.71 -8.11
CA ILE A 67 9.29 6.76 -8.88
C ILE A 67 9.51 5.50 -8.02
N THR A 68 9.15 4.34 -8.57
CA THR A 68 9.42 3.03 -7.95
C THR A 68 10.59 2.33 -8.62
N ASP A 69 10.77 2.51 -9.93
CA ASP A 69 11.93 2.03 -10.68
C ASP A 69 12.24 3.00 -11.84
N LEU A 70 13.49 3.43 -11.95
CA LEU A 70 13.96 4.34 -13.00
C LEU A 70 14.38 3.61 -14.29
N ARG A 71 14.68 2.30 -14.19
CA ARG A 71 15.23 1.49 -15.28
C ARG A 71 14.36 0.27 -15.56
N GLY A 72 13.05 0.45 -15.43
CA GLY A 72 12.07 -0.59 -15.70
C GLY A 72 11.90 -0.89 -17.19
N PHE A 73 11.25 -2.01 -17.47
CA PHE A 73 10.80 -2.42 -18.79
C PHE A 73 9.35 -2.90 -18.69
N LEU A 74 8.59 -2.78 -19.77
CA LEU A 74 7.30 -3.46 -19.88
C LEU A 74 7.50 -4.99 -19.91
N SER A 75 6.41 -5.75 -19.84
CA SER A 75 6.42 -7.21 -19.85
C SER A 75 6.98 -7.82 -21.14
N ASP A 76 7.11 -7.02 -22.21
CA ASP A 76 7.82 -7.41 -23.44
C ASP A 76 9.34 -7.50 -23.27
N GLY A 77 9.89 -6.98 -22.16
CA GLY A 77 11.32 -6.96 -21.86
C GLY A 77 12.16 -6.01 -22.75
N LEU A 78 11.52 -5.25 -23.64
CA LEU A 78 12.18 -4.42 -24.65
C LEU A 78 11.84 -2.94 -24.48
N THR A 79 10.61 -2.60 -24.10
CA THR A 79 10.14 -1.23 -24.05
C THR A 79 10.59 -0.56 -22.73
N PRO A 80 11.54 0.40 -22.77
CA PRO A 80 12.09 1.00 -21.55
C PRO A 80 11.11 2.01 -20.95
N VAL A 81 10.92 1.93 -19.63
CA VAL A 81 9.96 2.77 -18.90
C VAL A 81 10.52 3.24 -17.55
N ILE A 82 9.92 4.30 -17.01
CA ILE A 82 9.99 4.63 -15.59
C ILE A 82 8.74 4.06 -14.95
N GLU A 83 8.91 3.17 -13.98
CA GLU A 83 7.80 2.74 -13.14
C GLU A 83 7.53 3.80 -12.08
N ALA A 84 6.27 4.21 -11.97
CA ALA A 84 5.85 5.17 -10.99
C ALA A 84 4.47 4.86 -10.40
N VAL A 85 4.17 5.52 -9.28
CA VAL A 85 2.87 5.44 -8.63
C VAL A 85 2.24 6.83 -8.54
N TYR A 86 0.98 6.94 -8.92
CA TYR A 86 0.15 8.14 -8.74
C TYR A 86 -1.20 7.73 -8.14
N LEU A 87 -1.61 8.36 -7.03
CA LEU A 87 -2.85 8.04 -6.30
C LEU A 87 -3.08 6.54 -6.06
N LYS A 88 -2.01 5.79 -5.77
CA LYS A 88 -1.96 4.32 -5.57
C LYS A 88 -2.09 3.48 -6.83
N GLU A 89 -2.19 4.08 -8.01
CA GLU A 89 -2.15 3.35 -9.28
C GLU A 89 -0.70 3.23 -9.77
N LYS A 90 -0.32 2.02 -10.21
CA LYS A 90 0.95 1.79 -10.90
C LYS A 90 0.83 2.29 -12.34
N LEU A 91 1.79 3.07 -12.78
CA LEU A 91 1.89 3.63 -14.11
C LEU A 91 3.30 3.38 -14.67
N PHE A 92 3.39 3.28 -15.99
CA PHE A 92 4.66 3.16 -16.71
C PHE A 92 4.81 4.33 -17.66
N ILE A 93 5.81 5.17 -17.42
CA ILE A 93 6.09 6.34 -18.26
C ILE A 93 7.16 5.93 -19.27
N LEU A 94 6.84 5.99 -20.57
CA LEU A 94 7.78 5.61 -21.63
C LEU A 94 9.06 6.46 -21.55
N ARG A 95 10.21 5.84 -21.81
CA ARG A 95 11.48 6.54 -21.94
C ARG A 95 11.88 6.72 -23.39
N ASP A 96 12.52 7.84 -23.70
CA ASP A 96 13.19 8.07 -24.96
C ASP A 96 14.58 7.38 -24.99
N GLU A 97 15.25 7.42 -26.13
CA GLU A 97 16.59 6.83 -26.33
C GLU A 97 17.67 7.45 -25.41
N LYS A 98 17.44 8.67 -24.92
CA LYS A 98 18.32 9.36 -23.97
C LYS A 98 17.99 9.00 -22.52
N GLY A 99 16.96 8.18 -22.31
CA GLY A 99 16.53 7.73 -21.00
C GLY A 99 15.67 8.73 -20.24
N ASN A 100 15.18 9.79 -20.88
CA ASN A 100 14.25 10.76 -20.29
C ASN A 100 12.80 10.33 -20.56
N PRO A 101 11.79 10.86 -19.85
CA PRO A 101 10.39 10.63 -20.22
C PRO A 101 10.11 11.05 -21.66
N ALA A 102 9.46 10.19 -22.43
CA ALA A 102 9.04 10.49 -23.80
C ALA A 102 7.86 11.48 -23.79
N ILE A 103 8.03 12.62 -24.46
CA ILE A 103 7.07 13.74 -24.44
C ILE A 103 6.63 14.07 -25.87
N SER A 104 5.32 14.09 -26.11
CA SER A 104 4.69 14.59 -27.34
C SER A 104 4.45 16.11 -27.27
N GLY A 105 5.54 16.89 -27.28
CA GLY A 105 5.49 18.35 -27.34
C GLY A 105 6.30 19.04 -26.23
N LYS A 106 5.88 20.25 -25.83
CA LYS A 106 6.56 21.04 -24.79
C LYS A 106 5.96 20.71 -23.41
N ALA A 107 6.70 19.97 -22.60
CA ALA A 107 6.45 19.82 -21.17
C ALA A 107 7.74 20.03 -20.39
N ALA A 108 7.64 20.74 -19.27
CA ALA A 108 8.70 20.82 -18.29
C ALA A 108 8.62 19.58 -17.39
N VAL A 109 9.76 18.93 -17.19
CA VAL A 109 9.91 17.77 -16.33
C VAL A 109 11.01 18.07 -15.32
N LYS A 110 10.74 17.80 -14.05
CA LYS A 110 11.72 17.91 -12.98
C LYS A 110 11.72 16.63 -12.15
N LYS A 111 12.88 16.02 -12.01
CA LYS A 111 13.09 14.95 -11.03
C LYS A 111 13.48 15.59 -9.69
N THR A 112 12.84 15.18 -8.60
CA THR A 112 13.26 15.59 -7.26
C THR A 112 14.46 14.78 -6.79
N GLY A 113 15.21 15.32 -5.83
CA GLY A 113 16.08 14.49 -5.01
C GLY A 113 15.27 13.55 -4.11
N SER A 114 15.96 12.87 -3.19
CA SER A 114 15.29 12.00 -2.23
C SER A 114 14.51 12.85 -1.21
N VAL A 115 13.18 12.74 -1.25
CA VAL A 115 12.22 13.50 -0.45
C VAL A 115 11.42 12.57 0.47
N THR A 116 10.76 13.13 1.49
CA THR A 116 9.95 12.35 2.42
C THR A 116 8.52 12.22 1.90
N PRO A 117 7.99 11.01 1.63
CA PRO A 117 6.59 10.82 1.27
C PRO A 117 5.67 11.29 2.38
N TYR A 118 4.52 11.89 2.02
CA TYR A 118 3.64 12.49 3.03
C TYR A 118 2.16 12.16 2.83
N ASN A 119 1.69 11.89 1.60
CA ASN A 119 0.35 11.39 1.21
C ASN A 119 -0.78 11.54 2.26
N ASN A 120 -1.10 12.78 2.64
CA ASN A 120 -2.09 13.12 3.67
C ASN A 120 -2.99 14.28 3.18
N GLN A 121 -4.15 14.45 3.82
CA GLN A 121 -5.03 15.59 3.59
C GLN A 121 -4.75 16.68 4.64
N GLY A 122 -4.96 17.93 4.25
CA GLY A 122 -4.79 19.06 5.15
C GLY A 122 -5.47 20.33 4.68
N VAL A 123 -5.29 21.38 5.46
CA VAL A 123 -5.85 22.70 5.19
C VAL A 123 -4.79 23.78 5.28
N ILE A 124 -5.01 24.86 4.54
CA ILE A 124 -4.19 26.07 4.60
C ILE A 124 -4.54 26.88 5.86
N LYS A 125 -3.54 27.19 6.69
CA LYS A 125 -3.70 27.88 7.99
C LYS A 125 -3.99 29.37 7.84
N ASN A 126 -3.31 30.03 6.90
CA ASN A 126 -3.43 31.45 6.61
C ASN A 126 -3.42 31.67 5.10
N ASP A 127 -4.02 32.77 4.66
CA ASP A 127 -3.89 33.22 3.27
C ASP A 127 -2.41 33.28 2.89
N CYS A 128 -2.05 32.58 1.82
CA CYS A 128 -0.66 32.43 1.40
C CYS A 128 -0.54 32.28 -0.12
N LYS A 129 0.70 32.09 -0.60
CA LYS A 129 0.96 31.82 -2.01
C LYS A 129 1.63 30.45 -2.14
N GLY A 130 1.01 29.60 -2.94
CA GLY A 130 1.64 28.39 -3.46
C GLY A 130 2.45 28.71 -4.72
N GLU A 131 3.44 27.87 -5.03
CA GLU A 131 4.26 28.00 -6.23
C GLU A 131 4.36 26.65 -6.96
N THR A 132 3.94 26.58 -8.23
CA THR A 132 4.16 25.38 -9.05
C THR A 132 5.66 25.12 -9.21
N PHE A 133 6.08 23.90 -9.55
CA PHE A 133 7.50 23.65 -9.79
C PHE A 133 8.05 24.42 -11.01
N SER A 134 7.16 24.90 -11.88
CA SER A 134 7.44 25.78 -13.02
C SER A 134 7.53 27.27 -12.64
N GLY A 135 7.32 27.62 -11.36
CA GLY A 135 7.46 28.98 -10.84
C GLY A 135 6.19 29.84 -10.87
N LYS A 136 5.05 29.30 -11.33
CA LYS A 136 3.77 30.02 -11.33
C LYS A 136 3.25 30.12 -9.89
N LYS A 137 2.97 31.34 -9.45
CA LYS A 137 2.39 31.61 -8.12
C LYS A 137 0.87 31.56 -8.14
N ILE A 138 0.27 30.92 -7.15
CA ILE A 138 -1.19 30.79 -7.00
C ILE A 138 -1.55 31.24 -5.58
N ASN A 139 -2.55 32.12 -5.46
CA ASN A 139 -3.06 32.55 -4.16
C ASN A 139 -3.91 31.43 -3.55
N LEU A 140 -3.64 31.12 -2.30
CA LEU A 140 -4.38 30.13 -1.51
C LEU A 140 -5.05 30.83 -0.34
N LYS A 141 -6.28 30.45 -0.05
CA LYS A 141 -7.07 31.01 1.06
C LYS A 141 -6.99 30.12 2.29
N LYS A 142 -7.06 30.74 3.46
CA LYS A 142 -7.25 30.04 4.73
C LYS A 142 -8.44 29.10 4.66
N GLY A 143 -8.25 27.86 5.14
CA GLY A 143 -9.25 26.80 5.16
C GLY A 143 -9.37 26.01 3.85
N GLU A 144 -8.66 26.38 2.79
CA GLU A 144 -8.64 25.56 1.56
C GLU A 144 -8.05 24.18 1.84
N ARG A 145 -8.76 23.15 1.37
CA ARG A 145 -8.33 21.76 1.46
C ARG A 145 -7.28 21.44 0.42
N VAL A 146 -6.26 20.70 0.84
CA VAL A 146 -5.15 20.30 -0.02
C VAL A 146 -4.79 18.83 0.22
N ILE A 147 -4.24 18.19 -0.81
CA ILE A 147 -3.72 16.82 -0.75
C ILE A 147 -2.20 16.88 -0.80
N ALA A 148 -1.56 16.69 0.35
CA ALA A 148 -0.12 16.74 0.46
C ALA A 148 0.51 15.45 -0.07
N SER A 149 1.44 15.55 -1.02
CA SER A 149 2.08 14.40 -1.68
C SER A 149 3.41 14.03 -1.00
N PHE A 150 4.33 14.99 -0.89
CA PHE A 150 5.64 14.79 -0.26
C PHE A 150 6.17 16.08 0.36
N ILE A 151 7.19 15.92 1.19
CA ILE A 151 7.92 16.98 1.88
C ILE A 151 9.31 17.13 1.26
N ASP A 152 9.66 18.37 0.92
CA ASP A 152 10.99 18.75 0.44
C ASP A 152 11.50 19.93 1.28
N GLY A 153 12.40 19.66 2.23
CA GLY A 153 12.90 20.67 3.17
C GLY A 153 11.79 21.30 4.02
N ASP A 154 11.62 22.62 3.91
CA ASP A 154 10.59 23.41 4.60
C ASP A 154 9.28 23.53 3.80
N LYS A 155 9.19 22.86 2.65
CA LYS A 155 8.05 22.89 1.75
C LYS A 155 7.32 21.55 1.71
N ILE A 156 6.04 21.63 1.38
CA ILE A 156 5.14 20.52 1.10
C ILE A 156 4.68 20.69 -0.34
N TYR A 157 4.79 19.63 -1.13
CA TYR A 157 4.18 19.59 -2.45
C TYR A 157 2.74 19.09 -2.32
N ALA A 158 1.77 19.96 -2.59
CA ALA A 158 0.35 19.70 -2.33
C ALA A 158 -0.52 19.99 -3.56
N GLY A 159 -1.52 19.14 -3.77
CA GLY A 159 -2.57 19.32 -4.76
C GLY A 159 -3.71 20.16 -4.21
N VAL A 160 -4.11 21.18 -4.95
CA VAL A 160 -5.23 22.08 -4.62
C VAL A 160 -6.24 22.03 -5.76
N THR A 161 -7.53 21.97 -5.43
CA THR A 161 -8.60 22.02 -6.43
C THR A 161 -8.97 23.46 -6.74
N THR A 162 -8.74 23.89 -7.98
CA THR A 162 -9.15 25.20 -8.49
C THR A 162 -10.24 25.00 -9.55
N GLY A 163 -11.51 25.13 -9.14
CA GLY A 163 -12.64 24.78 -10.00
C GLY A 163 -12.73 23.27 -10.25
N SER A 164 -12.72 22.85 -11.51
CA SER A 164 -12.70 21.43 -11.91
C SER A 164 -11.30 20.83 -12.01
N ASN A 165 -10.24 21.63 -11.80
CA ASN A 165 -8.86 21.22 -12.07
C ASN A 165 -8.11 21.00 -10.77
N LEU A 166 -7.33 19.91 -10.71
CA LEU A 166 -6.35 19.67 -9.66
C LEU A 166 -5.00 20.22 -10.13
N ILE A 167 -4.37 21.05 -9.31
CA ILE A 167 -3.05 21.64 -9.58
C ILE A 167 -2.14 21.37 -8.38
N PHE A 168 -0.93 20.88 -8.64
CA PHE A 168 0.07 20.67 -7.58
C PHE A 168 1.09 21.80 -7.50
N LEU A 169 1.40 22.20 -6.27
CA LEU A 169 2.24 23.34 -5.95
C LEU A 169 3.01 23.13 -4.63
N PHE A 170 4.11 23.86 -4.45
CA PHE A 170 4.82 23.94 -3.19
C PHE A 170 4.15 24.95 -2.26
N VAL A 171 3.93 24.56 -1.01
CA VAL A 171 3.46 25.39 0.10
C VAL A 171 4.46 25.27 1.24
N SER A 172 4.68 26.34 2.02
CA SER A 172 5.52 26.24 3.22
C SER A 172 4.84 25.37 4.28
N LYS A 173 5.61 24.51 4.96
CA LYS A 173 5.14 23.68 6.08
C LYS A 173 4.42 24.48 7.16
N LYS A 174 4.84 25.72 7.41
CA LYS A 174 4.23 26.59 8.43
C LYS A 174 2.78 26.97 8.09
N GLU A 175 2.45 27.02 6.79
CA GLU A 175 1.11 27.38 6.30
C GLU A 175 0.18 26.18 6.16
N PHE A 176 0.70 24.96 6.37
CA PHE A 176 -0.08 23.73 6.29
C PHE A 176 -0.45 23.24 7.69
N ALA A 177 -1.72 22.88 7.87
CA ALA A 177 -2.19 22.07 8.98
C ALA A 177 -2.65 20.72 8.43
N GLU A 178 -2.23 19.62 9.04
CA GLU A 178 -2.92 18.34 8.82
C GLU A 178 -4.38 18.50 9.25
N GLU A 179 -5.30 18.06 8.39
CA GLU A 179 -6.71 18.02 8.74
C GLU A 179 -6.82 16.80 9.66
N ASN A 180 -6.85 17.06 10.97
CA ASN A 180 -7.36 16.08 11.91
C ASN A 180 -8.85 15.95 11.58
N ASP A 181 -9.17 15.07 10.64
CA ASP A 181 -10.52 14.61 10.38
C ASP A 181 -11.16 14.43 11.76
N GLY A 182 -12.21 15.20 12.07
CA GLY A 182 -12.91 15.20 13.37
C GLY A 182 -13.49 13.84 13.80
N ARG A 183 -13.10 12.74 13.13
CA ARG A 183 -13.13 11.35 13.55
C ARG A 183 -12.18 11.00 14.71
N THR A 184 -11.72 12.00 15.47
CA THR A 184 -11.14 11.81 16.81
C THR A 184 -12.15 12.08 17.93
N ALA A 185 -13.40 11.65 17.76
CA ALA A 185 -14.35 11.39 18.83
C ALA A 185 -15.20 10.15 18.47
N GLY A 186 -14.65 8.96 18.74
CA GLY A 186 -15.23 7.65 18.40
C GLY A 186 -15.06 7.33 16.91
N THR A 187 -14.13 6.50 16.43
CA THR A 187 -13.56 5.29 16.99
C THR A 187 -12.15 5.22 16.40
N LYS A 188 -11.09 5.26 17.23
CA LYS A 188 -9.87 4.53 16.86
C LYS A 188 -10.25 3.05 16.89
N LEU A 189 -10.93 2.56 15.85
CA LEU A 189 -10.61 1.22 15.40
C LEU A 189 -9.25 1.36 14.75
N LYS A 190 -8.21 1.29 15.59
CA LYS A 190 -6.89 0.93 15.09
C LYS A 190 -7.14 -0.32 14.26
N SER A 191 -6.81 -0.26 12.98
CA SER A 191 -6.68 -1.46 12.16
C SER A 191 -6.01 -2.55 12.99
N PHE A 192 -6.46 -3.80 12.84
CA PHE A 192 -5.80 -4.96 13.45
C PHE A 192 -4.29 -4.78 13.32
N SER A 193 -3.52 -4.93 14.41
CA SER A 193 -2.08 -4.66 14.31
C SER A 193 -1.49 -5.56 13.23
N GLN A 194 -0.58 -5.03 12.43
CA GLN A 194 0.02 -5.79 11.32
C GLN A 194 0.64 -7.10 11.80
N ASP A 195 1.13 -7.14 13.04
CA ASP A 195 1.65 -8.35 13.68
C ASP A 195 0.59 -9.44 13.87
N HIS A 196 -0.65 -9.09 14.21
CA HIS A 196 -1.74 -10.07 14.34
C HIS A 196 -2.20 -10.57 12.98
N PHE A 197 -2.34 -9.69 11.99
CA PHE A 197 -2.61 -10.11 10.61
C PHE A 197 -1.53 -11.05 10.09
N LYS A 198 -0.26 -10.73 10.36
CA LYS A 198 0.89 -11.56 10.00
C LYS A 198 0.82 -12.95 10.67
N LYS A 199 0.56 -13.02 11.98
CA LYS A 199 0.41 -14.29 12.73
C LYS A 199 -0.71 -15.17 12.17
N VAL A 200 -1.87 -14.59 11.87
CA VAL A 200 -3.01 -15.34 11.30
C VAL A 200 -2.70 -15.81 9.87
N ASN A 201 -2.02 -14.99 9.07
CA ASN A 201 -1.61 -15.38 7.73
C ASN A 201 -0.55 -16.49 7.74
N GLU A 202 0.40 -16.45 8.68
CA GLU A 202 1.39 -17.52 8.91
C GLU A 202 0.71 -18.83 9.34
N LEU A 203 -0.31 -18.77 10.21
CA LEU A 203 -1.10 -19.94 10.59
C LEU A 203 -1.84 -20.53 9.39
N SER A 204 -2.49 -19.69 8.59
CA SER A 204 -3.18 -20.10 7.34
C SER A 204 -2.22 -20.83 6.39
N ALA A 205 -1.02 -20.28 6.17
CA ALA A 205 -0.01 -20.90 5.32
C ALA A 205 0.44 -22.27 5.83
N ARG A 206 0.55 -22.48 7.15
CA ARG A 206 0.87 -23.78 7.74
C ARG A 206 -0.24 -24.80 7.52
N TYR A 207 -1.49 -24.42 7.75
CA TYR A 207 -2.63 -25.33 7.55
C TYR A 207 -2.84 -25.68 6.09
N ASN A 208 -2.68 -24.74 5.15
CA ASN A 208 -2.73 -25.04 3.71
C ASN A 208 -1.70 -26.12 3.32
N LYS A 209 -0.48 -26.09 3.89
CA LYS A 209 0.53 -27.15 3.65
C LYS A 209 0.08 -28.51 4.18
N ILE A 210 -0.53 -28.55 5.37
CA ILE A 210 -1.05 -29.80 5.97
C ILE A 210 -2.20 -30.35 5.13
N PHE A 211 -3.16 -29.51 4.74
CA PHE A 211 -4.29 -29.92 3.89
C PHE A 211 -3.79 -30.46 2.55
N ILE A 212 -2.85 -29.78 1.87
CA ILE A 212 -2.26 -30.29 0.62
C ILE A 212 -1.57 -31.65 0.84
N ALA A 213 -0.85 -31.84 1.95
CA ALA A 213 -0.16 -33.10 2.23
C ALA A 213 -1.15 -34.25 2.49
N VAL A 214 -2.20 -34.02 3.29
CA VAL A 214 -3.29 -34.98 3.52
C VAL A 214 -4.01 -35.31 2.21
N TYR A 215 -4.23 -34.30 1.36
CA TYR A 215 -4.91 -34.47 0.09
C TYR A 215 -4.07 -35.26 -0.93
N LYS A 216 -2.76 -35.02 -0.99
CA LYS A 216 -1.86 -35.83 -1.83
C LYS A 216 -1.81 -37.28 -1.36
N PHE A 217 -1.83 -37.49 -0.04
CA PHE A 217 -1.86 -38.82 0.54
C PHE A 217 -3.19 -39.55 0.23
N ALA A 218 -4.34 -38.90 0.48
CA ALA A 218 -5.66 -39.48 0.21
C ALA A 218 -6.01 -39.58 -1.28
N GLY A 219 -5.62 -38.61 -2.09
CA GLY A 219 -5.87 -38.59 -3.54
C GLY A 219 -5.11 -39.69 -4.29
N ASN A 220 -3.93 -40.07 -3.79
CA ASN A 220 -3.17 -41.22 -4.30
C ASN A 220 -3.86 -42.57 -4.00
N GLU A 221 -4.74 -42.65 -2.99
CA GLU A 221 -5.46 -43.90 -2.67
C GLU A 221 -6.75 -44.08 -3.48
N PHE A 222 -7.34 -43.01 -4.02
CA PHE A 222 -8.66 -43.05 -4.67
C PHE A 222 -8.68 -42.65 -6.16
N GLY A 223 -7.52 -42.37 -6.76
CA GLY A 223 -7.37 -42.18 -8.22
C GLY A 223 -8.17 -41.02 -8.83
N LYS A 224 -8.73 -40.15 -8.00
CA LYS A 224 -9.47 -38.95 -8.42
C LYS A 224 -8.80 -37.74 -7.78
N GLU A 225 -8.04 -36.99 -8.59
CA GLU A 225 -7.58 -35.67 -8.19
C GLU A 225 -8.81 -34.80 -7.95
N LYS A 226 -9.07 -34.44 -6.69
CA LYS A 226 -9.95 -33.32 -6.39
C LYS A 226 -9.13 -32.11 -5.89
N PRO A 227 -9.65 -30.89 -6.03
CA PRO A 227 -8.90 -29.69 -5.68
C PRO A 227 -8.69 -29.64 -4.16
N ALA A 228 -7.47 -29.33 -3.74
CA ALA A 228 -7.15 -29.15 -2.33
C ALA A 228 -7.91 -27.94 -1.74
N PRO A 229 -8.28 -27.98 -0.44
CA PRO A 229 -8.85 -26.83 0.24
C PRO A 229 -7.93 -25.62 0.18
N GLU A 230 -8.51 -24.43 0.00
CA GLU A 230 -7.78 -23.17 -0.05
C GLU A 230 -8.25 -22.24 1.06
N ILE A 231 -7.38 -21.92 2.02
CA ILE A 231 -7.64 -20.93 3.08
C ILE A 231 -7.01 -19.59 2.68
N THR A 232 -7.84 -18.55 2.63
CA THR A 232 -7.45 -17.17 2.35
C THR A 232 -7.86 -16.26 3.50
N VAL A 233 -6.95 -15.37 3.91
CA VAL A 233 -7.18 -14.41 5.00
C VAL A 233 -7.10 -13.01 4.43
N THR A 234 -8.12 -12.20 4.67
CA THR A 234 -8.13 -10.78 4.32
C THR A 234 -8.40 -9.92 5.55
N SER A 235 -7.90 -8.69 5.52
CA SER A 235 -8.08 -7.72 6.60
C SER A 235 -8.66 -6.43 6.05
N SER A 236 -9.59 -5.84 6.80
CA SER A 236 -10.10 -4.48 6.61
C SER A 236 -10.16 -3.74 7.95
N SER A 237 -10.47 -2.44 7.92
CA SER A 237 -10.55 -1.61 9.14
C SER A 237 -11.54 -2.22 10.14
N GLY A 238 -11.01 -2.84 11.21
CA GLY A 238 -11.77 -3.47 12.29
C GLY A 238 -12.21 -4.92 12.08
N GLU A 239 -11.80 -5.59 10.99
CA GLU A 239 -12.27 -6.95 10.68
C GLU A 239 -11.16 -7.81 10.06
N ILE A 240 -11.09 -9.09 10.48
CA ILE A 240 -10.34 -10.15 9.79
C ILE A 240 -11.35 -11.15 9.24
N LYS A 241 -11.27 -11.41 7.94
CA LYS A 241 -12.12 -12.38 7.23
C LYS A 241 -11.27 -13.58 6.83
N VAL A 242 -11.70 -14.77 7.21
CA VAL A 242 -11.15 -16.04 6.72
C VAL A 242 -12.14 -16.67 5.75
N ARG A 243 -11.68 -16.98 4.55
CA ARG A 243 -12.45 -17.70 3.53
C ARG A 243 -11.77 -19.01 3.20
N ILE A 244 -12.56 -20.08 3.23
CA ILE A 244 -12.12 -21.44 2.89
C ILE A 244 -12.93 -21.90 1.70
N LYS A 245 -12.26 -22.44 0.68
CA LYS A 245 -12.88 -23.02 -0.52
C LYS A 245 -12.52 -24.50 -0.65
N ASN A 246 -13.32 -25.25 -1.42
CA ASN A 246 -13.02 -26.62 -1.85
C ASN A 246 -12.76 -27.60 -0.69
N TYR A 247 -13.54 -27.52 0.39
CA TYR A 247 -13.47 -28.48 1.49
C TYR A 247 -14.63 -29.49 1.41
N ASP A 248 -14.43 -30.69 1.95
CA ASP A 248 -15.48 -31.69 2.12
C ASP A 248 -15.72 -32.01 3.61
N ASP A 249 -16.76 -32.79 3.90
CA ASP A 249 -17.18 -33.08 5.28
C ASP A 249 -16.13 -33.86 6.07
N ALA A 250 -15.22 -34.58 5.42
CA ALA A 250 -14.15 -35.32 6.09
C ALA A 250 -13.11 -34.38 6.75
N HIS A 251 -12.99 -33.14 6.26
CA HIS A 251 -12.06 -32.14 6.77
C HIS A 251 -12.66 -31.24 7.86
N ARG A 252 -13.95 -31.41 8.18
CA ARG A 252 -14.68 -30.53 9.09
C ARG A 252 -14.03 -30.39 10.47
N ARG A 253 -13.52 -31.49 11.05
CA ARG A 253 -12.88 -31.48 12.37
C ARG A 253 -11.57 -30.69 12.39
N SER A 254 -10.72 -30.85 11.37
CA SER A 254 -9.48 -30.07 11.24
C SER A 254 -9.73 -28.59 10.94
N LEU A 255 -10.86 -28.27 10.29
CA LEU A 255 -11.31 -26.89 10.10
C LEU A 255 -11.79 -26.28 11.42
N GLU A 256 -12.54 -27.02 12.24
CA GLU A 256 -12.95 -26.59 13.58
C GLU A 256 -11.73 -26.32 14.49
N GLU A 257 -10.71 -27.19 14.45
CA GLU A 257 -9.44 -26.97 15.16
C GLU A 257 -8.69 -25.71 14.67
N PHE A 258 -8.67 -25.47 13.35
CA PHE A 258 -8.13 -24.24 12.78
C PHE A 258 -8.91 -23.01 13.26
N TYR A 259 -10.25 -23.06 13.27
CA TYR A 259 -11.08 -21.96 13.74
C TYR A 259 -10.81 -21.64 15.20
N THR A 260 -10.80 -22.65 16.08
CA THR A 260 -10.49 -22.46 17.50
C THR A 260 -9.08 -21.88 17.70
N ALA A 261 -8.08 -22.33 16.95
CA ALA A 261 -6.73 -21.78 17.03
C ALA A 261 -6.66 -20.32 16.54
N ALA A 262 -7.37 -19.98 15.45
CA ALA A 262 -7.45 -18.62 14.94
C ALA A 262 -8.20 -17.70 15.92
N GLU A 263 -9.33 -18.16 16.48
CA GLU A 263 -10.09 -17.46 17.51
C GLU A 263 -9.24 -17.21 18.75
N ASN A 264 -8.48 -18.19 19.23
CA ASN A 264 -7.61 -18.03 20.39
C ASN A 264 -6.56 -16.93 20.16
N ILE A 265 -5.88 -16.94 19.00
CA ILE A 265 -4.91 -15.89 18.60
C ILE A 265 -5.57 -14.51 18.56
N LEU A 266 -6.82 -14.44 18.10
CA LEU A 266 -7.57 -13.19 18.05
C LEU A 266 -8.06 -12.76 19.44
N SER A 267 -8.45 -13.70 20.31
CA SER A 267 -8.96 -13.47 21.68
C SER A 267 -7.90 -12.98 22.66
N ASP A 268 -6.63 -13.32 22.41
CA ASP A 268 -5.47 -12.78 23.14
C ASP A 268 -5.20 -11.30 22.81
N CYS A 269 -5.94 -10.70 21.87
CA CYS A 269 -5.91 -9.27 21.64
C CYS A 269 -6.65 -8.52 22.77
N ASP A 270 -5.92 -7.72 23.56
CA ASP A 270 -6.47 -6.83 24.61
C ASP A 270 -7.62 -5.92 24.11
N TYR A 271 -7.74 -5.72 22.79
CA TYR A 271 -8.80 -4.96 22.14
C TYR A 271 -10.18 -5.60 22.22
N ILE A 272 -10.28 -6.94 22.20
CA ILE A 272 -11.57 -7.66 22.32
C ILE A 272 -12.10 -7.54 23.76
N LYS A 273 -11.20 -7.61 24.75
CA LYS A 273 -11.55 -7.38 26.17
C LYS A 273 -12.02 -5.95 26.45
N SER A 274 -11.66 -4.98 25.59
CA SER A 274 -12.06 -3.58 25.72
C SER A 274 -13.43 -3.22 25.12
N GLY A 275 -14.17 -4.18 24.54
CA GLY A 275 -15.53 -3.97 24.01
C GLY A 275 -15.61 -3.23 22.65
N ASN A 276 -14.49 -3.07 21.94
CA ASN A 276 -14.43 -2.28 20.69
C ASN A 276 -14.55 -3.10 19.39
N ILE A 277 -14.75 -4.41 19.47
CA ILE A 277 -15.03 -5.29 18.31
C ILE A 277 -16.33 -6.01 18.60
N GLU A 278 -17.42 -5.58 17.96
CA GLU A 278 -18.75 -6.15 18.22
C GLU A 278 -18.98 -7.50 17.54
N ASN A 279 -18.23 -7.86 16.49
CA ASN A 279 -18.40 -9.13 15.79
C ASN A 279 -17.12 -9.61 15.10
N ILE A 280 -16.62 -10.79 15.48
CA ILE A 280 -15.75 -11.61 14.62
C ILE A 280 -16.69 -12.56 13.87
N SER A 281 -16.79 -12.42 12.55
CA SER A 281 -17.66 -13.30 11.76
C SER A 281 -16.85 -14.22 10.85
N PHE A 282 -17.00 -15.53 11.07
CA PHE A 282 -16.51 -16.55 10.15
C PHE A 282 -17.64 -16.88 9.18
N ARG A 283 -17.50 -16.47 7.91
CA ARG A 283 -18.47 -16.84 6.86
C ARG A 283 -17.95 -18.01 6.05
N ILE A 284 -18.52 -19.18 6.31
CA ILE A 284 -18.39 -20.35 5.45
C ILE A 284 -19.37 -20.18 4.29
N LYS A 285 -18.85 -19.94 3.09
CA LYS A 285 -19.66 -20.10 1.87
C LYS A 285 -19.36 -21.49 1.31
N LYS A 286 -20.38 -22.32 1.23
CA LYS A 286 -20.37 -23.51 0.35
C LYS A 286 -20.39 -23.04 -1.10
#